data_AF-A0A2W6VVK2-F1
#
_entry.id   AF-A0A2W6VVK2-F1
#
_cell.length_a   1.000
_cell.length_b   1.000
_cell.length_c   1.000
_cell.angle_alpha   90.00
_cell.angle_beta   90.00
_cell.angle_gamma   90.00
#
_symmetry.space_group_name_H-M   'P 1'
#
loop_
_entity.id
_entity.type
_entity.pdbx_description
1 polymer ?
#
loop_
_entity_poly.entity_id
_entity_poly.type
_entity_poly.pdbx_seq_one_letter_code
_entity_poly.pdbx_strand_id
1 'polypeptide(L)'
;MISTVFVTLAVALPPASLSAELALARSTGAPPVLSTSATLALASSDDTSSFGVGEWASVLATTTDPARFVGEPATLVGFVAPGEDGTFDLTRLVIVHCVIDAQAASVPVTVRDVDGDLEPGQWVEVSGEFARQGGGLVLQPASVQAVAEPGDPYEY
;
A
#
# COMPACT_ATOMS: atom_id res chain seq x y z
N MET A 1 15.98 43.95 31.26
CA MET A 1 16.18 43.28 29.96
C MET A 1 15.38 42.00 30.00
N ILE A 2 14.28 41.91 29.24
CA ILE A 2 13.37 40.76 29.24
C ILE A 2 13.90 39.80 28.17
N SER A 3 14.40 38.64 28.59
CA SER A 3 14.91 37.61 27.69
C SER A 3 13.77 36.66 27.33
N THR A 4 13.25 36.79 26.11
CA THR A 4 12.23 35.90 25.58
C THR A 4 12.85 34.53 25.28
N VAL A 5 12.40 33.50 25.98
CA VAL A 5 12.74 32.10 25.67
C VAL A 5 11.77 31.64 24.58
N PHE A 6 12.29 31.35 23.39
CA PHE A 6 11.55 30.63 22.35
C PHE A 6 11.51 29.16 22.73
N VAL A 7 10.33 28.67 23.10
CA VAL A 7 10.07 27.23 23.20
C VAL A 7 9.74 26.74 21.80
N THR A 8 10.74 26.24 21.09
CA THR A 8 10.52 25.40 19.91
C THR A 8 10.11 24.02 20.40
N LEU A 9 8.81 23.81 20.58
CA LEU A 9 8.25 22.49 20.82
C LEU A 9 8.29 21.72 19.49
N ALA A 10 9.41 21.07 19.22
CA ALA A 10 9.48 20.05 18.18
C ALA A 10 8.68 18.84 18.69
N VAL A 11 7.44 18.72 18.24
CA VAL A 11 6.67 17.49 18.46
C VAL A 11 7.38 16.40 17.66
N ALA A 12 8.09 15.52 18.35
CA ALA A 12 8.60 14.28 17.79
C ALA A 12 7.39 13.35 17.56
N LEU A 13 6.64 13.62 16.49
CA LEU A 13 5.68 12.66 15.97
C LEU A 13 6.48 11.47 15.43
N PRO A 14 6.01 10.23 15.66
CA PRO A 14 6.54 9.09 14.91
C PRO A 14 6.42 9.36 13.40
N PRO A 15 7.22 8.69 12.55
CA PRO A 15 7.21 8.90 11.11
C PRO A 15 5.95 8.30 10.46
N ALA A 16 4.77 8.81 10.81
CA ALA A 16 3.54 8.58 10.06
C ALA A 16 3.21 9.87 9.31
N SER A 17 3.04 9.78 7.98
CA SER A 17 2.67 10.96 7.23
C SER A 17 1.18 11.29 7.41
N LEU A 18 0.84 12.58 7.25
CA LEU A 18 -0.54 13.03 7.33
C LEU A 18 -1.45 12.30 6.33
N SER A 19 -0.92 11.95 5.15
CA SER A 19 -1.66 11.18 4.14
C SER A 19 -1.95 9.75 4.61
N ALA A 20 -0.99 9.11 5.28
CA ALA A 20 -1.18 7.77 5.82
C ALA A 20 -2.23 7.76 6.95
N GLU A 21 -2.17 8.73 7.86
CA GLU A 21 -3.18 8.90 8.92
C GLU A 21 -4.59 9.09 8.34
N LEU A 22 -4.69 9.94 7.31
CA LEU A 22 -5.95 10.20 6.61
C LEU A 22 -6.49 8.95 5.90
N ALA A 23 -5.61 8.17 5.29
CA ALA A 23 -5.97 6.94 4.61
C ALA A 23 -6.44 5.87 5.59
N LEU A 24 -5.73 5.68 6.71
CA LEU A 24 -6.14 4.77 7.79
C LEU A 24 -7.50 5.16 8.36
N ALA A 25 -7.79 6.47 8.50
CA ALA A 25 -9.09 6.96 8.94
C ALA A 25 -10.23 6.69 7.92
N ARG A 26 -9.90 6.49 6.65
CA ARG A 26 -10.86 6.21 5.57
C ARG A 26 -10.90 4.74 5.13
N SER A 27 -9.97 3.92 5.61
CA SER A 27 -9.90 2.52 5.25
C SER A 27 -11.12 1.78 5.77
N THR A 28 -11.80 1.08 4.86
CA THR A 28 -12.94 0.20 5.17
C THR A 28 -12.59 -1.27 4.97
N GLY A 29 -11.36 -1.57 4.55
CA GLY A 29 -10.94 -2.90 4.09
C GLY A 29 -11.52 -3.31 2.73
N ALA A 30 -12.32 -2.45 2.08
CA ALA A 30 -12.84 -2.70 0.74
C ALA A 30 -11.85 -2.23 -0.34
N PRO A 31 -11.71 -2.96 -1.45
CA PRO A 31 -10.88 -2.55 -2.58
C PRO A 31 -11.42 -1.28 -3.24
N PRO A 32 -10.57 -0.52 -3.96
CA PRO A 32 -11.01 0.65 -4.71
C PRO A 32 -12.06 0.29 -5.76
N VAL A 33 -13.09 1.14 -5.88
CA VAL A 33 -14.20 0.95 -6.83
C VAL A 33 -13.75 1.39 -8.23
N LEU A 34 -13.17 0.45 -8.97
CA LEU A 34 -12.85 0.63 -10.40
C LEU A 34 -14.05 0.31 -11.30
N SER A 35 -14.01 0.77 -12.56
CA SER A 35 -14.99 0.38 -13.57
C SER A 35 -14.81 -1.10 -13.97
N THR A 36 -15.91 -1.82 -14.24
CA THR A 36 -15.87 -3.25 -14.63
C THR A 36 -14.92 -3.54 -15.80
N SER A 37 -14.88 -2.66 -16.80
CA SER A 37 -13.96 -2.81 -17.94
C SER A 37 -12.48 -2.69 -17.54
N ALA A 38 -12.16 -1.79 -16.60
CA ALA A 38 -10.79 -1.64 -16.09
C ALA A 38 -10.39 -2.87 -15.27
N THR A 39 -11.29 -3.34 -14.40
CA THR A 39 -11.10 -4.58 -13.64
C THR A 39 -10.83 -5.78 -14.55
N LEU A 40 -11.62 -5.96 -15.61
CA LEU A 40 -11.43 -7.05 -16.57
C LEU A 40 -10.10 -6.94 -17.32
N ALA A 41 -9.71 -5.73 -17.74
CA ALA A 41 -8.44 -5.50 -18.43
C ALA A 41 -7.24 -5.86 -17.54
N LEU A 42 -7.27 -5.48 -16.26
CA LEU A 42 -6.25 -5.84 -15.28
C LEU A 42 -6.22 -7.37 -15.06
N ALA A 43 -7.40 -7.98 -14.89
CA ALA A 43 -7.55 -9.41 -14.67
C ALA A 43 -7.13 -10.28 -15.87
N SER A 44 -7.05 -9.72 -17.09
CA SER A 44 -6.51 -10.40 -18.27
C SER A 44 -5.19 -9.84 -18.79
N SER A 45 -4.54 -8.91 -18.09
CA SER A 45 -3.26 -8.33 -18.56
C SER A 45 -2.11 -9.33 -18.46
N ASP A 46 -1.36 -9.52 -19.53
CA ASP A 46 -0.11 -10.30 -19.55
C ASP A 46 1.12 -9.47 -19.11
N ASP A 47 1.01 -8.15 -19.08
CA ASP A 47 2.06 -7.25 -18.59
C ASP A 47 1.58 -6.55 -17.32
N THR A 48 2.21 -6.88 -16.18
CA THR A 48 1.91 -6.26 -14.89
C THR A 48 3.04 -5.37 -14.39
N SER A 49 4.10 -5.18 -15.19
CA SER A 49 5.31 -4.45 -14.80
C SER A 49 5.06 -2.98 -14.42
N SER A 50 3.95 -2.42 -14.86
CA SER A 50 3.53 -1.05 -14.54
C SER A 50 2.44 -0.96 -13.46
N PHE A 51 2.01 -2.07 -12.86
CA PHE A 51 0.91 -2.06 -11.89
C PHE A 51 1.37 -1.43 -10.57
N GLY A 52 0.60 -0.46 -10.09
CA GLY A 52 0.74 0.12 -8.75
C GLY A 52 -0.03 -0.68 -7.70
N VAL A 53 -0.11 -0.13 -6.49
CA VAL A 53 -0.84 -0.74 -5.38
C VAL A 53 -2.34 -0.82 -5.69
N GLY A 54 -2.89 0.21 -6.35
CA GLY A 54 -4.28 0.28 -6.78
C GLY A 54 -4.69 -0.84 -7.74
N GLU A 55 -3.91 -1.04 -8.81
CA GLU A 55 -4.16 -2.09 -9.80
C GLU A 55 -4.04 -3.47 -9.17
N TRP A 56 -2.98 -3.72 -8.37
CA TRP A 56 -2.81 -4.98 -7.68
C TRP A 56 -3.93 -5.26 -6.68
N ALA A 57 -4.36 -4.27 -5.89
CA ALA A 57 -5.49 -4.43 -4.99
C ALA A 57 -6.78 -4.80 -5.74
N SER A 58 -7.04 -4.18 -6.90
CA SER A 58 -8.18 -4.55 -7.75
C SER A 58 -8.04 -5.96 -8.31
N VAL A 59 -6.85 -6.37 -8.75
CA VAL A 59 -6.59 -7.73 -9.23
C VAL A 59 -6.87 -8.74 -8.13
N LEU A 60 -6.32 -8.53 -6.94
CA LEU A 60 -6.46 -9.43 -5.79
C LEU A 60 -7.93 -9.57 -5.36
N ALA A 61 -8.69 -8.49 -5.42
CA ALA A 61 -10.11 -8.50 -5.06
C ALA A 61 -11.02 -9.19 -6.08
N THR A 62 -10.62 -9.26 -7.35
CA THR A 62 -11.55 -9.61 -8.44
C THR A 62 -11.11 -10.81 -9.28
N THR A 63 -9.87 -11.24 -9.18
CA THR A 63 -9.37 -12.40 -9.92
C THR A 63 -10.10 -13.68 -9.52
N THR A 64 -10.53 -14.45 -10.52
CA THR A 64 -11.07 -15.80 -10.34
C THR A 64 -10.03 -16.89 -10.59
N ASP A 65 -8.83 -16.50 -11.05
CA ASP A 65 -7.68 -17.37 -11.27
C ASP A 65 -6.43 -16.76 -10.61
N PRO A 66 -6.29 -16.86 -9.28
CA PRO A 66 -5.12 -16.33 -8.58
C PRO A 66 -3.82 -17.06 -8.94
N ALA A 67 -3.89 -18.32 -9.40
CA ALA A 67 -2.69 -19.09 -9.72
C ALA A 67 -1.86 -18.47 -10.85
N ARG A 68 -2.52 -17.72 -11.75
CA ARG A 68 -1.87 -17.07 -12.90
C ARG A 68 -0.91 -15.94 -12.54
N PHE A 69 -1.02 -15.39 -11.33
CA PHE A 69 -0.17 -14.29 -10.86
C PHE A 69 0.95 -14.76 -9.91
N VAL A 70 1.03 -16.06 -9.62
CA VAL A 70 2.09 -16.58 -8.76
C VAL A 70 3.44 -16.46 -9.46
N GLY A 71 4.42 -15.88 -8.78
CA GLY A 71 5.75 -15.59 -9.31
C GLY A 71 5.84 -14.27 -10.07
N GLU A 72 4.74 -13.52 -10.19
CA GLU A 72 4.79 -12.21 -10.85
C GLU A 72 5.56 -11.21 -9.97
N PRO A 73 6.60 -10.56 -10.50
CA PRO A 73 7.39 -9.60 -9.73
C PRO A 73 6.63 -8.29 -9.55
N ALA A 74 6.81 -7.65 -8.40
CA ALA A 74 6.29 -6.32 -8.13
C ALA A 74 7.28 -5.49 -7.33
N THR A 75 7.32 -4.19 -7.63
CA THR A 75 8.04 -3.18 -6.86
C THR A 75 7.05 -2.07 -6.55
N LEU A 76 6.58 -2.04 -5.31
CA LEU A 76 5.46 -1.20 -4.89
C LEU A 76 5.91 -0.26 -3.78
N VAL A 77 5.44 0.98 -3.85
CA VAL A 77 5.62 1.98 -2.80
C VAL A 77 4.27 2.23 -2.14
N GLY A 78 4.24 2.17 -0.82
CA GLY A 78 3.03 2.40 -0.02
C GLY A 78 3.38 2.63 1.43
N PHE A 79 2.38 2.93 2.25
CA PHE A 79 2.56 3.00 3.69
C PHE A 79 2.05 1.72 4.35
N VAL A 80 2.65 1.37 5.49
CA VAL A 80 2.30 0.19 6.27
C VAL A 80 0.96 0.40 6.96
N ALA A 81 0.00 -0.49 6.73
CA ALA A 81 -1.24 -0.60 7.49
C ALA A 81 -1.31 -1.96 8.21
N PRO A 82 -2.05 -2.05 9.33
CA PRO A 82 -2.26 -3.33 10.00
C PRO A 82 -2.91 -4.34 9.04
N GLY A 83 -2.26 -5.50 8.86
CA GLY A 83 -2.80 -6.62 8.08
C GLY A 83 -3.38 -7.73 8.97
N GLU A 84 -3.78 -8.83 8.34
CA GLU A 84 -4.31 -10.03 9.00
C GLU A 84 -3.27 -11.17 8.99
N ASP A 85 -3.43 -12.18 9.83
CA ASP A 85 -2.67 -13.45 9.75
C ASP A 85 -1.13 -13.31 9.64
N GLY A 86 -0.55 -12.29 10.29
CA GLY A 86 0.90 -12.05 10.28
C GLY A 86 1.41 -11.46 8.96
N THR A 87 0.55 -10.77 8.22
CA THR A 87 0.91 -9.84 7.14
C THR A 87 0.84 -8.39 7.64
N PHE A 88 1.39 -7.48 6.85
CA PHE A 88 0.97 -6.09 6.87
C PHE A 88 0.37 -5.74 5.51
N ASP A 89 -0.46 -4.71 5.46
CA ASP A 89 -1.01 -4.21 4.21
C ASP A 89 -0.14 -3.06 3.71
N LEU A 90 0.36 -3.18 2.48
CA LEU A 90 0.99 -2.08 1.78
C LEU A 90 -0.10 -1.25 1.11
N THR A 91 -0.32 -0.03 1.59
CA THR A 91 -1.50 0.76 1.25
C THR A 91 -1.14 2.05 0.51
N ARG A 92 -2.00 2.42 -0.45
CA ARG A 92 -2.00 3.72 -1.16
C ARG A 92 -3.42 4.28 -1.21
N LEU A 93 -3.55 5.58 -1.47
CA LEU A 93 -4.84 6.20 -1.79
C LEU A 93 -4.99 6.30 -3.31
N VAL A 94 -6.07 5.75 -3.86
CA VAL A 94 -6.37 5.76 -5.31
C VAL A 94 -7.49 6.76 -5.59
N ILE A 95 -7.26 7.67 -6.52
CA ILE A 95 -8.24 8.66 -6.99
C ILE A 95 -8.80 8.21 -8.33
N VAL A 96 -10.10 7.94 -8.37
CA VAL A 96 -10.77 7.61 -9.64
C VAL A 96 -11.33 8.87 -10.30
N HIS A 97 -11.87 9.82 -9.52
CA HIS A 97 -12.49 11.02 -10.08
C HIS A 97 -12.06 12.33 -9.39
N CYS A 98 -11.83 12.34 -8.08
CA CYS A 98 -11.31 13.50 -7.36
C CYS A 98 -10.65 13.14 -6.01
N VAL A 99 -9.81 14.01 -5.47
CA VAL A 99 -9.12 13.76 -4.18
C VAL A 99 -10.08 13.49 -3.00
N ILE A 100 -11.33 13.96 -3.07
CA ILE A 100 -12.34 13.71 -2.04
C ILE A 100 -12.85 12.27 -2.07
N ASP A 101 -12.83 11.62 -3.24
CA ASP A 101 -13.23 10.23 -3.40
C ASP A 101 -12.07 9.24 -3.28
N ALA A 102 -10.88 9.70 -2.89
CA ALA A 102 -9.71 8.84 -2.74
C ALA A 102 -10.01 7.66 -1.80
N GLN A 103 -9.78 6.45 -2.30
CA GLN A 103 -10.05 5.19 -1.59
C GLN A 103 -8.75 4.49 -1.24
N ALA A 104 -8.71 3.83 -0.07
CA ALA A 104 -7.56 3.02 0.29
C ALA A 104 -7.52 1.75 -0.58
N ALA A 105 -6.36 1.49 -1.16
CA ALA A 105 -6.04 0.25 -1.87
C ALA A 105 -4.90 -0.43 -1.12
N SER A 106 -5.06 -1.72 -0.84
CA SER A 106 -4.11 -2.49 -0.04
C SER A 106 -3.65 -3.75 -0.77
N VAL A 107 -2.36 -4.04 -0.68
CA VAL A 107 -1.75 -5.31 -1.08
C VAL A 107 -1.19 -5.98 0.18
N PRO A 108 -1.63 -7.19 0.55
CA PRO A 108 -1.09 -7.89 1.71
C PRO A 108 0.33 -8.36 1.44
N VAL A 109 1.25 -8.06 2.37
CA VAL A 109 2.67 -8.39 2.31
C VAL A 109 3.04 -9.29 3.49
N THR A 110 3.73 -10.39 3.22
CA THR A 110 4.16 -11.30 4.29
C THR A 110 5.25 -10.67 5.15
N VAL A 111 5.17 -10.83 6.48
CA VAL A 111 6.17 -10.29 7.42
C VAL A 111 7.44 -11.16 7.50
N ARG A 112 7.44 -12.36 6.90
CA ARG A 112 8.63 -13.20 6.83
C ARG A 112 9.71 -12.44 6.07
N ASP A 113 10.89 -12.30 6.70
CA ASP A 113 12.08 -11.70 6.12
C ASP A 113 12.08 -10.15 6.00
N VAL A 114 11.20 -9.47 6.74
CA VAL A 114 11.27 -8.01 6.91
C VAL A 114 12.23 -7.66 8.05
N ASP A 115 13.34 -6.99 7.73
CA ASP A 115 14.27 -6.47 8.73
C ASP A 115 13.72 -5.18 9.37
N GLY A 116 13.50 -5.20 10.69
CA GLY A 116 13.11 -4.03 11.48
C GLY A 116 11.66 -4.04 11.97
N ASP A 117 11.35 -3.12 12.89
CA ASP A 117 9.99 -2.91 13.40
C ASP A 117 9.29 -1.90 12.46
N LEU A 118 8.39 -2.39 11.60
CA LEU A 118 7.61 -1.53 10.72
C LEU A 118 6.45 -0.91 11.50
N GLU A 119 6.43 0.42 11.57
CA GLU A 119 5.35 1.15 12.24
C GLU A 119 4.19 1.44 11.28
N PRO A 120 2.92 1.34 11.72
CA PRO A 120 1.79 1.79 10.92
C PRO A 120 1.95 3.25 10.47
N GLY A 121 1.71 3.51 9.19
CA GLY A 121 1.87 4.80 8.55
C GLY A 121 3.28 5.08 8.01
N GLN A 122 4.26 4.22 8.28
CA GLN A 122 5.60 4.33 7.70
C GLN A 122 5.57 4.01 6.20
N TRP A 123 6.17 4.87 5.39
CA TRP A 123 6.33 4.64 3.95
C TRP A 123 7.47 3.65 3.68
N VAL A 124 7.18 2.66 2.84
CA VAL A 124 8.13 1.64 2.44
C VAL A 124 8.03 1.36 0.94
N GLU A 125 9.17 0.98 0.36
CA GLU A 125 9.25 0.32 -0.93
C GLU A 125 9.41 -1.18 -0.69
N VAL A 126 8.54 -1.97 -1.31
CA VAL A 126 8.54 -3.44 -1.23
C VAL A 126 8.82 -3.98 -2.62
N SER A 127 9.91 -4.73 -2.76
CA SER A 127 10.21 -5.50 -3.97
C SER A 127 10.08 -6.99 -3.66
N GLY A 128 9.43 -7.75 -4.52
CA GLY A 128 9.20 -9.17 -4.30
C GLY A 128 8.41 -9.82 -5.42
N GLU A 129 7.81 -10.98 -5.11
CA GLU A 129 6.98 -11.75 -6.04
C GLU A 129 5.67 -12.13 -5.36
N PHE A 130 4.59 -12.23 -6.14
CA PHE A 130 3.32 -12.71 -5.62
C PHE A 130 3.35 -14.22 -5.37
N ALA A 131 2.91 -14.61 -4.19
CA ALA A 131 2.79 -16.00 -3.78
C ALA A 131 1.36 -16.28 -3.31
N ARG A 132 0.99 -17.56 -3.32
CA ARG A 132 -0.30 -17.98 -2.77
C ARG A 132 -0.18 -18.24 -1.27
N GLN A 133 -0.99 -17.57 -0.47
CA GLN A 133 -1.10 -17.82 0.97
C GLN A 133 -2.57 -17.92 1.36
N GLY A 134 -2.93 -19.05 1.96
CA GLY A 134 -4.33 -19.37 2.25
C GLY A 134 -5.20 -19.36 0.99
N GLY A 135 -6.29 -18.58 1.03
CA GLY A 135 -7.25 -18.44 -0.06
C GLY A 135 -6.86 -17.44 -1.16
N GLY A 136 -5.85 -16.59 -0.93
CA GLY A 136 -5.54 -15.44 -1.78
C GLY A 136 -4.08 -15.33 -2.21
N LEU A 137 -3.76 -14.20 -2.84
CA LEU A 137 -2.40 -13.79 -3.20
C LEU A 137 -1.87 -12.81 -2.16
N VAL A 138 -0.59 -12.95 -1.86
CA VAL A 138 0.20 -12.05 -1.01
C VAL A 138 1.49 -11.71 -1.73
N LEU A 139 2.01 -10.51 -1.51
CA LEU A 139 3.35 -10.14 -1.95
C LEU A 139 4.37 -10.72 -0.95
N GLN A 140 5.21 -11.63 -1.42
CA GLN A 140 6.32 -12.14 -0.64
C GLN A 140 7.54 -11.24 -0.89
N PRO A 141 8.00 -10.46 0.10
CA PRO A 141 9.06 -9.48 -0.11
C PRO A 141 10.41 -10.17 -0.26
N ALA A 142 11.18 -9.75 -1.26
CA ALA A 142 12.62 -9.96 -1.33
C ALA A 142 13.39 -8.84 -0.62
N SER A 143 12.81 -7.64 -0.58
CA SER A 143 13.31 -6.52 0.22
C SER A 143 12.20 -5.57 0.63
N VAL A 144 12.32 -5.00 1.83
CA VAL A 144 11.50 -3.88 2.31
C VAL A 144 12.42 -2.76 2.76
N GLN A 145 12.23 -1.55 2.21
CA GLN A 145 13.06 -0.39 2.53
C GLN A 145 12.19 0.77 2.97
N ALA A 146 12.52 1.40 4.10
CA ALA A 146 11.87 2.64 4.50
C ALA A 146 12.23 3.76 3.51
N VAL A 147 11.21 4.48 3.04
CA VAL A 147 11.35 5.61 2.12
C VAL A 147 10.65 6.83 2.68
N ALA A 148 10.99 8.01 2.16
CA ALA A 148 10.20 9.21 2.46
C ALA A 148 8.83 9.10 1.77
N GLU A 149 7.83 9.79 2.32
CA GLU A 149 6.55 9.97 1.64
C GLU A 149 6.79 10.54 0.23
N PRO A 150 6.25 9.91 -0.83
CA PRO A 150 6.36 10.43 -2.18
C PRO A 150 5.77 11.84 -2.29
N GLY A 151 6.29 12.64 -3.24
CA GLY A 151 5.73 13.97 -3.51
C GLY A 151 4.26 13.92 -3.93
N ASP A 152 3.82 12.81 -4.53
CA ASP A 152 2.41 12.48 -4.75
C ASP A 152 2.02 11.21 -3.96
N PRO A 153 1.27 11.34 -2.86
CA PRO A 153 0.85 10.20 -2.07
C PRO A 153 -0.31 9.41 -2.70
N TYR A 154 -0.86 9.86 -3.84
CA TYR A 154 -1.99 9.23 -4.54
C TYR A 154 -1.57 8.43 -5.77
N GLU A 155 -2.41 7.45 -6.13
CA GLU A 155 -2.42 6.74 -7.42
C GLU A 155 -3.72 7.06 -8.18
N TYR A 156 -3.78 6.74 -9.48
CA TYR A 156 -4.83 7.17 -10.40
C TYR A 156 -5.30 6.05 -11.33
#